data_AF-A0AAU3LMK6-F1
#
_entry.id   AF-A0AAU3LMK6-F1
#
_cell.length_a   1.000
_cell.length_b   1.000
_cell.length_c   1.000
_cell.angle_alpha   90.00
_cell.angle_beta   90.00
_cell.angle_gamma   90.00
#
_symmetry.space_group_name_H-M   'P 1'
#
loop_
_entity.id
_entity.type
_entity.pdbx_description
1 polymer ?
#
loop_
_entity_poly.entity_id
_entity_poly.type
_entity_poly.pdbx_seq_one_letter_code
_entity_poly.pdbx_strand_id
1 'polypeptide(L)' 'MAARCDHPTGVDLPPVDLPALARAYGGHGVHADSPEALAEALRLALTTPGPTLITVPEESS' A
#
# COMPACT_ATOMS: atom_id res chain seq x y z
N MET A 1 -15.35 20.14 -6.26
CA MET A 1 -16.47 19.87 -5.33
C MET A 1 -16.67 21.00 -4.31
N ALA A 2 -15.61 21.47 -3.62
CA ALA A 2 -15.72 22.57 -2.66
C ALA A 2 -16.27 23.89 -3.25
N ALA A 3 -15.94 24.22 -4.51
CA ALA A 3 -16.47 25.41 -5.22
C ALA A 3 -18.00 25.41 -5.41
N ARG A 4 -18.68 24.28 -5.15
CA ARG A 4 -20.14 24.14 -5.19
C ARG A 4 -20.76 23.94 -3.81
N CYS A 5 -19.97 24.00 -2.73
CA CYS A 5 -20.38 23.70 -1.36
C CYS A 5 -20.90 22.26 -1.14
N ASP A 6 -20.53 21.32 -2.01
CA ASP A 6 -20.87 19.90 -1.86
C ASP A 6 -19.85 19.20 -0.94
N HIS A 7 -20.33 18.50 0.10
CA HIS A 7 -19.49 17.57 0.87
C HIS A 7 -19.40 16.22 0.12
N PRO A 8 -18.20 15.81 -0.33
CA PRO A 8 -18.04 14.54 -1.00
C PRO A 8 -18.33 13.39 -0.03
N THR A 9 -19.18 12.45 -0.45
CA THR A 9 -19.52 11.26 0.34
C THR A 9 -18.95 10.01 -0.34
N GLY A 10 -18.41 9.07 0.46
CA GLY A 10 -17.87 7.80 -0.06
C GLY A 10 -16.53 7.93 -0.78
N VAL A 11 -15.76 8.99 -0.50
CA VAL A 11 -14.43 9.23 -1.09
C VAL A 11 -13.29 8.76 -0.20
N ASP A 12 -13.57 8.53 1.08
CA ASP A 12 -12.58 8.01 2.01
C ASP A 12 -12.51 6.49 1.90
N LEU A 13 -11.28 5.97 1.86
CA LEU A 13 -11.01 4.54 1.96
C LEU A 13 -10.38 4.26 3.34
N PRO A 14 -11.09 3.53 4.23
CA PRO A 14 -10.50 3.08 5.49
C PRO A 14 -9.24 2.23 5.25
N PRO A 15 -8.30 2.18 6.20
CA PRO A 15 -7.10 1.36 6.07
C PRO A 15 -7.45 -0.10 5.78
N VAL A 16 -6.80 -0.67 4.76
CA VAL A 16 -6.91 -2.08 4.38
C VAL A 16 -5.53 -2.72 4.50
N ASP A 17 -5.46 -3.91 5.09
CA ASP A 17 -4.24 -4.73 5.11
C ASP A 17 -4.03 -5.39 3.72
N LEU A 18 -3.51 -4.59 2.78
CA LEU A 18 -3.18 -5.05 1.44
C LEU A 18 -2.09 -6.15 1.44
N PRO A 19 -1.07 -6.12 2.33
CA PRO A 19 -0.11 -7.22 2.44
C PRO A 19 -0.75 -8.55 2.81
N ALA A 20 -1.72 -8.58 3.73
CA ALA A 20 -2.46 -9.79 4.05
C ALA A 20 -3.24 -10.33 2.85
N LEU A 21 -3.87 -9.45 2.06
CA LEU A 21 -4.57 -9.86 0.83
C LEU A 21 -3.60 -10.48 -0.20
N ALA A 22 -2.42 -9.90 -0.39
CA ALA A 22 -1.43 -10.47 -1.30
C ALA A 22 -1.02 -11.90 -0.90
N ARG A 23 -0.85 -12.14 0.40
CA ARG A 23 -0.55 -13.48 0.94
C ARG A 23 -1.73 -14.45 0.76
N ALA A 24 -2.95 -13.99 0.98
CA ALA A 24 -4.15 -14.81 0.78
C ALA A 24 -4.31 -15.29 -0.68
N TYR A 25 -3.85 -14.49 -1.64
CA TYR A 25 -3.82 -14.85 -3.06
C TYR A 25 -2.57 -15.63 -3.49
N GLY A 26 -1.72 -16.05 -2.55
CA GLY A 26 -0.53 -16.86 -2.81
C GLY A 26 0.72 -16.07 -3.24
N GLY A 27 0.69 -14.74 -3.12
CA GLY A 27 1.84 -13.87 -3.35
C GLY A 27 2.57 -13.48 -2.06
N HIS A 28 3.51 -12.55 -2.19
CA HIS A 28 4.22 -11.94 -1.08
C HIS A 28 3.62 -10.56 -0.78
N GLY A 29 3.54 -10.21 0.50
CA GLY A 29 2.98 -8.93 0.94
C GLY A 29 3.78 -8.35 2.10
N VAL A 30 4.26 -7.11 1.97
CA VAL A 30 5.03 -6.40 3.00
C VAL A 30 4.62 -4.92 3.13
N HIS A 31 4.84 -4.34 4.30
CA HIS A 31 4.77 -2.89 4.54
C HIS A 31 6.16 -2.28 4.50
N ALA A 32 6.28 -1.08 3.94
CA ALA A 32 7.48 -0.27 3.98
C ALA A 32 7.10 1.15 4.42
N ASP A 33 7.42 1.50 5.67
CA ASP A 33 7.04 2.74 6.34
C ASP A 33 8.13 3.83 6.31
N SER A 34 9.26 3.54 5.66
CA SER A 34 10.35 4.49 5.44
C SER A 34 11.00 4.29 4.07
N PRO A 35 11.75 5.29 3.57
CA PRO A 35 12.55 5.14 2.35
C PRO A 35 13.55 3.97 2.43
N GLU A 36 14.18 3.75 3.59
CA GLU A 36 15.14 2.66 3.79
C GLU A 36 14.44 1.29 3.77
N ALA A 37 13.28 1.19 4.44
CA ALA A 37 12.46 -0.02 4.43
C ALA A 37 11.95 -0.33 3.02
N LEU A 38 11.58 0.69 2.25
CA LEU A 38 11.15 0.53 0.86
C LEU A 38 12.30 0.06 -0.03
N ALA A 39 13.49 0.64 0.12
CA ALA A 39 14.67 0.22 -0.62
C ALA A 39 15.03 -1.24 -0.36
N GLU A 40 14.92 -1.71 0.89
CA GLU A 40 15.09 -3.12 1.24
C GLU A 40 13.99 -4.00 0.64
N ALA A 41 12.72 -3.62 0.82
CA ALA A 41 11.59 -4.37 0.29
C ALA A 41 11.68 -4.55 -1.24
N LEU A 42 12.13 -3.53 -1.97
CA LEU A 42 12.36 -3.59 -3.41
C LEU A 42 13.50 -4.55 -3.77
N ARG A 43 14.64 -4.51 -3.06
CA ARG A 43 15.75 -5.46 -3.29
C ARG A 43 15.30 -6.90 -3.10
N LEU A 44 14.54 -7.18 -2.05
CA LEU A 44 14.01 -8.51 -1.78
C LEU A 44 12.97 -8.93 -2.83
N ALA A 45 12.02 -8.05 -3.18
CA ALA A 45 10.97 -8.34 -4.16
C ALA A 45 11.53 -8.75 -5.53
N LEU A 46 12.64 -8.15 -5.98
CA LEU A 46 13.27 -8.47 -7.26
C LEU A 46 13.89 -9.87 -7.33
N THR A 47 14.17 -10.47 -6.18
CA THR A 47 14.79 -11.81 -6.09
C THR A 47 13.84 -12.87 -5.54
N THR A 48 12.70 -12.46 -5.00
CA THR A 48 11.68 -13.34 -4.45
C THR A 48 10.87 -13.99 -5.58
N PRO A 49 10.77 -15.34 -5.64
CA PRO A 49 9.95 -15.99 -6.64
C PRO A 49 8.47 -15.63 -6.50
N GLY A 50 7.86 -15.14 -7.58
CA GLY A 50 6.43 -14.84 -7.63
C GLY A 50 6.08 -13.37 -7.34
N PRO A 51 4.79 -13.02 -7.38
CA PRO A 51 4.35 -11.64 -7.25
C PRO A 51 4.57 -11.12 -5.82
N THR A 52 4.99 -9.86 -5.72
CA THR A 52 5.18 -9.15 -4.45
C THR A 52 4.38 -7.85 -4.45
N LEU A 53 3.60 -7.63 -3.39
CA LEU A 53 2.90 -6.38 -3.08
C LEU A 53 3.63 -5.68 -1.93
N ILE A 54 4.00 -4.41 -2.15
CA ILE A 54 4.61 -3.55 -1.13
C ILE A 54 3.65 -2.40 -0.86
N THR A 55 3.17 -2.28 0.37
CA THR A 55 2.34 -1.15 0.79
C THR A 55 3.21 -0.06 1.39
N VAL A 56 3.18 1.10 0.76
CA VAL A 56 3.85 2.32 1.22
C VAL A 56 2.77 3.25 1.78
N PRO A 57 2.89 3.74 3.03
CA PRO A 57 1.95 4.70 3.57
C PRO A 57 2.05 6.02 2.79
N GLU A 58 0.91 6.65 2.54
CA GLU A 58 0.88 8.03 2.06
C GLU A 58 1.34 8.96 3.19
N GLU A 59 2.04 10.04 2.87
CA GLU A 59 2.29 11.11 3.84
C GLU A 59 0.94 11.67 4.29
N SER A 60 0.67 11.62 5.59
CA SER A 60 -0.49 12.29 6.15
C SER A 60 -0.25 13.80 6.11
N SER A 61 -0.85 14.49 5.14
CA SER A 61 -0.88 15.96 5.08
C SER A 61 -1.90 16.56 6.05
#